data_AF-A0A6I5A5V1-F1
#
_entry.id   AF-A0A6I5A5V1-F1
#
_cell.length_a   1.000
_cell.length_b   1.000
_cell.length_c   1.000
_cell.angle_alpha   90.00
_cell.angle_beta   90.00
_cell.angle_gamma   90.00
#
_symmetry.space_group_name_H-M   'P 1'
#
loop_
_entity.id
_entity.type
_entity.pdbx_description
1 polymer ?
#
loop_
_entity_poly.entity_id
_entity_poly.type
_entity_poly.pdbx_seq_one_letter_code
_entity_poly.pdbx_strand_id
1 'polypeptide(L)'
;MASTCDRLARIIGGAPQVSDGVCVVSRLRNIDASILNRRTRSPLSLPFALSFENPQGGRTLNLGETVILQKEINPFISALRKRGIIVTALHNHWLFDEPRLMYIHWEKIDNPFNFAKDSFDAAKEAGLF
;
A
#
# COMPACT_ATOMS: atom_id res chain seq x y z
N MET A 1 -2.36 25.25 8.08
CA MET A 1 -2.96 24.54 6.93
C MET A 1 -2.41 23.11 6.91
N ALA A 2 -3.20 22.13 6.48
CA ALA A 2 -2.72 20.74 6.38
C ALA A 2 -1.75 20.58 5.19
N SER A 3 -0.66 19.84 5.39
CA SER A 3 0.35 19.60 4.35
C SER A 3 -0.23 18.73 3.20
N THR A 4 0.46 18.69 2.06
CA THR A 4 0.12 17.76 0.97
C THR A 4 0.11 16.31 1.46
N CYS A 5 1.08 15.94 2.30
CA CYS A 5 1.18 14.59 2.86
C CYS A 5 -0.02 14.27 3.77
N ASP A 6 -0.47 15.22 4.60
CA ASP A 6 -1.68 15.05 5.42
C ASP A 6 -2.93 14.84 4.57
N ARG A 7 -3.02 15.55 3.43
CA ARG A 7 -4.15 15.41 2.51
C ARG A 7 -4.14 14.04 1.81
N LEU A 8 -2.98 13.54 1.42
CA LEU A 8 -2.82 12.19 0.84
C LEU A 8 -3.18 11.11 1.88
N ALA A 9 -2.76 11.28 3.13
CA ALA A 9 -3.05 10.34 4.21
C ALA A 9 -4.56 10.18 4.46
N ARG A 10 -5.34 11.26 4.32
CA ARG A 10 -6.81 11.21 4.45
C ARG A 10 -7.49 10.34 3.39
N ILE A 11 -6.93 10.21 2.18
CA ILE A 11 -7.54 9.40 1.11
C ILE A 11 -7.67 7.95 1.53
N ILE A 12 -6.62 7.43 2.17
CA ILE A 12 -6.59 6.04 2.60
C ILE A 12 -6.99 5.87 4.06
N GLY A 13 -7.20 6.96 4.82
CA GLY A 13 -7.43 6.92 6.26
C GLY A 13 -6.20 6.44 7.03
N GLY A 14 -5.00 6.87 6.61
CA GLY A 14 -3.72 6.49 7.19
C GLY A 14 -3.03 7.62 7.95
N ALA A 15 -1.83 7.33 8.46
CA ALA A 15 -0.94 8.29 9.10
C ALA A 15 0.17 8.72 8.11
N PRO A 16 0.46 10.03 7.99
CA PRO A 16 1.57 10.52 7.20
C PRO A 16 2.89 10.46 7.98
N GLN A 17 3.99 10.19 7.27
CA GLN A 17 5.35 10.34 7.73
C GLN A 17 6.17 10.98 6.61
N VAL A 18 7.01 11.95 6.95
CA VAL A 18 7.89 12.62 5.97
C VAL A 18 9.34 12.47 6.42
N SER A 19 10.20 11.98 5.55
CA SER A 19 11.66 11.95 5.74
C SER A 19 12.34 12.29 4.43
N ASP A 20 13.32 13.19 4.46
CA ASP A 20 14.19 13.49 3.31
C ASP A 20 13.44 13.81 2.00
N GLY A 21 12.31 14.51 2.12
CA GLY A 21 11.47 14.90 0.98
C GLY A 21 10.54 13.79 0.45
N VAL A 22 10.56 12.61 1.05
CA VAL A 22 9.65 11.49 0.77
C VAL A 22 8.46 11.55 1.73
N CYS A 23 7.25 11.59 1.18
CA CYS A 23 6.02 11.42 1.94
C CYS A 23 5.59 9.95 1.88
N VAL A 24 5.43 9.30 3.03
CA VAL A 24 4.85 7.97 3.16
C VAL A 24 3.55 8.09 3.92
N VAL A 25 2.48 7.51 3.40
CA VAL A 25 1.19 7.41 4.09
C VAL A 25 0.88 5.94 4.29
N SER A 26 0.56 5.56 5.53
CA SER A 26 0.36 4.16 5.85
C SER A 26 -0.82 3.93 6.77
N ARG A 27 -1.46 2.78 6.63
CA ARG A 27 -2.42 2.24 7.58
C ARG A 27 -2.18 0.75 7.74
N LEU A 28 -2.72 0.18 8.81
CA LEU A 28 -2.63 -1.25 9.04
C LEU A 28 -3.83 -1.98 8.44
N ARG A 29 -3.57 -3.14 7.83
CA ARG A 29 -4.59 -4.10 7.47
C ARG A 29 -5.06 -4.86 8.71
N ASN A 30 -6.34 -5.22 8.71
CA ASN A 30 -6.95 -6.01 9.78
C ASN A 30 -6.95 -7.50 9.38
N ILE A 31 -5.82 -8.16 9.57
CA ILE A 31 -5.66 -9.60 9.32
C ILE A 31 -5.32 -10.26 10.65
N ASP A 32 -6.03 -11.33 11.00
CA ASP A 32 -5.68 -12.13 12.17
C ASP A 32 -4.51 -13.06 11.82
N ALA A 33 -3.29 -12.53 11.95
CA ALA A 33 -2.07 -13.21 11.62
C ALA A 33 -1.17 -13.44 12.84
N SER A 34 -0.41 -14.53 12.77
CA SER A 34 0.64 -14.86 13.71
C SER A 34 1.96 -15.08 12.99
N ILE A 35 3.07 -14.82 13.68
CA ILE A 35 4.43 -15.16 13.26
C ILE A 35 5.06 -15.90 14.44
N LEU A 36 5.66 -17.07 14.20
CA LEU A 36 6.20 -17.92 15.28
C LEU A 36 5.14 -18.20 16.38
N ASN A 37 3.89 -18.45 15.99
CA ASN A 37 2.75 -18.68 16.89
C ASN A 37 2.50 -17.53 17.89
N ARG A 38 2.86 -16.29 17.52
CA ARG A 38 2.54 -15.07 18.27
C ARG A 38 1.79 -14.11 17.38
N ARG A 39 0.65 -13.62 17.85
CA ARG A 39 -0.19 -12.67 17.12
C ARG A 39 0.61 -11.41 16.80
N THR A 40 0.58 -10.96 15.54
CA THR A 40 1.22 -9.71 15.13
C THR A 40 0.19 -8.59 14.95
N ARG A 41 0.57 -7.38 15.32
CA ARG A 41 -0.09 -6.11 14.95
C ARG A 41 0.93 -5.12 14.38
N SER A 42 2.11 -5.62 14.03
CA SER A 42 3.24 -4.79 13.65
C SER A 42 3.02 -4.13 12.30
N PRO A 43 3.37 -2.84 12.13
CA PRO A 43 3.48 -2.20 10.82
C PRO A 43 4.42 -2.93 9.85
N LEU A 44 5.36 -3.72 10.37
CA LEU A 44 6.25 -4.56 9.55
C LEU A 44 5.53 -5.76 8.93
N SER A 45 4.40 -6.19 9.49
CA SER A 45 3.68 -7.38 9.05
C SER A 45 2.38 -7.05 8.33
N LEU A 46 1.71 -5.96 8.74
CA LEU A 46 0.37 -5.62 8.26
C LEU A 46 0.26 -4.29 7.50
N PRO A 47 1.27 -3.85 6.70
CA PRO A 47 1.19 -2.54 6.05
C PRO A 47 0.17 -2.51 4.90
N PHE A 48 -0.46 -1.34 4.73
CA PHE A 48 -0.87 -0.80 3.45
C PHE A 48 -0.28 0.60 3.38
N ALA A 49 0.73 0.78 2.54
CA ALA A 49 1.52 2.00 2.48
C ALA A 49 1.66 2.50 1.04
N LEU A 50 1.65 3.82 0.89
CA LEU A 50 1.94 4.51 -0.37
C LEU A 50 3.03 5.55 -0.11
N SER A 51 3.99 5.68 -1.02
CA SER A 51 5.00 6.73 -0.98
C SER A 51 4.91 7.64 -2.20
N PHE A 52 5.34 8.89 -1.99
CA PHE A 52 5.31 9.96 -2.98
C PHE A 52 6.61 10.76 -2.87
N GLU A 53 7.37 10.83 -3.95
CA GLU A 53 8.66 11.52 -3.98
C GLU A 53 8.97 12.13 -5.36
N ASN A 54 10.06 12.89 -5.42
CA ASN A 54 10.61 13.46 -6.65
C ASN A 54 9.56 14.20 -7.52
N PRO A 55 8.97 15.31 -7.01
CA PRO A 55 7.92 16.03 -7.72
C PRO A 55 8.45 16.72 -8.99
N GLN A 56 7.81 16.46 -10.13
CA GLN A 56 8.14 17.04 -11.43
C GLN A 56 6.85 17.33 -12.22
N GLY A 57 6.61 18.60 -12.58
CA GLY A 57 5.48 18.99 -13.43
C GLY A 57 4.10 18.59 -12.88
N GLY A 58 3.91 18.59 -11.56
CA GLY A 58 2.64 18.19 -10.91
C GLY A 58 2.43 16.67 -10.78
N ARG A 59 3.44 15.87 -11.13
CA ARG A 59 3.50 14.42 -10.95
C ARG A 59 4.62 14.07 -9.98
N THR A 60 4.58 12.85 -9.45
CA THR A 60 5.57 12.29 -8.52
C THR A 60 5.92 10.87 -8.95
N LEU A 61 7.07 10.38 -8.49
CA LEU A 61 7.30 8.94 -8.40
C LEU A 61 6.44 8.43 -7.25
N ASN A 62 5.57 7.45 -7.54
CA ASN A 62 4.67 6.89 -6.56
C ASN A 62 4.85 5.37 -6.48
N LEU A 63 5.00 4.88 -5.25
CA LEU A 63 5.17 3.47 -4.95
C LEU A 63 4.09 3.03 -3.96
N GLY A 64 3.73 1.76 -4.00
CA GLY A 64 2.82 1.17 -3.02
C GLY A 64 3.25 -0.24 -2.62
N GLU A 65 3.01 -0.56 -1.36
CA GLU A 65 3.21 -1.88 -0.78
C GLU A 65 2.00 -2.23 0.10
N THR A 66 1.57 -3.49 0.04
CA THR A 66 0.69 -4.03 1.09
C THR A 66 0.92 -5.51 1.33
N VAL A 67 0.65 -5.93 2.57
CA VAL A 67 0.41 -7.33 2.88
C VAL A 67 -0.86 -7.81 2.17
N ILE A 68 -0.82 -9.03 1.64
CA ILE A 68 -1.90 -9.61 0.87
C ILE A 68 -2.05 -11.11 1.15
N LEU A 69 -3.28 -11.57 1.29
CA LEU A 69 -3.59 -12.99 1.39
C LEU A 69 -3.62 -13.63 0.00
N GLN A 70 -3.30 -14.92 -0.09
CA GLN A 70 -3.23 -15.62 -1.39
C GLN A 70 -4.48 -15.44 -2.27
N LYS A 71 -5.67 -15.46 -1.66
CA LYS A 71 -6.96 -15.27 -2.35
C LYS A 71 -7.18 -13.86 -2.90
N GLU A 72 -6.49 -12.86 -2.35
CA GLU A 72 -6.64 -11.43 -2.71
C GLU A 72 -5.71 -11.04 -3.88
N ILE A 73 -4.68 -11.84 -4.17
CA ILE A 73 -3.60 -11.52 -5.13
C ILE A 73 -4.15 -11.18 -6.52
N ASN A 74 -4.81 -12.13 -7.18
CA ASN A 74 -5.29 -11.92 -8.55
C ASN A 74 -6.38 -10.85 -8.67
N PRO A 75 -7.37 -10.77 -7.73
CA PRO A 75 -8.30 -9.65 -7.69
C PRO A 75 -7.61 -8.29 -7.61
N PHE A 76 -6.62 -8.13 -6.72
CA PHE A 76 -5.94 -6.86 -6.54
C PHE A 76 -5.05 -6.49 -7.74
N ILE A 77 -4.31 -7.45 -8.29
CA ILE A 77 -3.53 -7.25 -9.52
C ILE A 77 -4.43 -6.79 -10.67
N SER A 78 -5.59 -7.42 -10.84
CA SER A 78 -6.54 -7.07 -11.89
C SER A 78 -7.09 -5.65 -11.68
N ALA A 79 -7.44 -5.30 -10.45
CA ALA A 79 -7.95 -3.97 -10.09
C ALA A 79 -6.90 -2.86 -10.29
N LEU A 80 -5.62 -3.12 -9.97
CA LEU A 80 -4.52 -2.19 -10.24
C LEU A 80 -4.30 -2.00 -11.75
N ARG A 81 -4.26 -3.08 -12.51
CA ARG A 81 -4.07 -3.04 -13.98
C ARG A 81 -5.20 -2.30 -14.69
N LYS A 82 -6.45 -2.46 -14.25
CA LYS A 82 -7.61 -1.70 -14.76
C LYS A 82 -7.43 -0.18 -14.62
N ARG A 83 -6.60 0.28 -13.68
CA ARG A 83 -6.28 1.70 -13.42
C ARG A 83 -4.94 2.14 -14.03
N GLY A 84 -4.34 1.29 -14.87
CA GLY A 84 -3.05 1.57 -15.50
C GLY A 84 -1.89 1.67 -14.50
N ILE A 85 -1.98 0.98 -13.36
CA ILE A 85 -0.91 0.88 -12.37
C ILE A 85 -0.08 -0.38 -12.66
N ILE A 86 1.24 -0.24 -12.61
CA ILE A 86 2.19 -1.33 -12.88
C ILE A 86 2.40 -2.11 -11.58
N VAL A 87 2.17 -3.44 -11.64
CA VAL A 87 2.53 -4.35 -10.54
C VAL A 87 3.95 -4.85 -10.77
N THR A 88 4.82 -4.70 -9.79
CA THR A 88 6.28 -4.93 -9.95
C THR A 88 6.79 -6.17 -9.25
N ALA A 89 6.27 -6.48 -8.06
CA ALA A 89 6.73 -7.65 -7.29
C ALA A 89 5.59 -8.30 -6.50
N LEU A 90 5.74 -9.60 -6.29
CA LEU A 90 4.93 -10.42 -5.39
C LEU A 90 5.86 -11.42 -4.68
N HIS A 91 5.97 -11.34 -3.36
CA HIS A 91 6.89 -12.14 -2.55
C HIS A 91 6.38 -12.33 -1.11
N ASN A 92 7.16 -12.98 -0.25
CA ASN A 92 6.86 -13.12 1.18
C ASN A 92 8.00 -12.54 2.04
N HIS A 93 7.68 -12.07 3.24
CA HIS A 93 8.70 -11.61 4.22
C HIS A 93 8.98 -12.66 5.30
N TRP A 94 7.93 -13.34 5.78
CA TRP A 94 8.02 -14.26 6.93
C TRP A 94 8.02 -15.73 6.48
N LEU A 95 8.66 -16.60 7.26
CA LEU A 95 8.74 -18.05 6.99
C LEU A 95 7.73 -18.87 7.80
N PHE A 96 7.34 -18.41 8.98
CA PHE A 96 6.50 -19.13 9.94
C PHE A 96 5.27 -18.31 10.32
N ASP A 97 4.63 -17.76 9.29
CA ASP A 97 3.42 -16.98 9.39
C ASP A 97 2.16 -17.83 9.17
N GLU A 98 1.08 -17.51 9.89
CA GLU A 98 -0.24 -18.12 9.71
C GLU A 98 -1.33 -17.06 9.89
N PRO A 99 -2.22 -16.83 8.90
CA PRO A 99 -2.19 -17.43 7.56
C PRO A 99 -0.98 -16.97 6.75
N ARG A 100 -0.73 -17.61 5.62
CA ARG A 100 0.35 -17.21 4.71
C ARG A 100 0.17 -15.76 4.25
N LEU A 101 1.10 -14.90 4.66
CA LEU A 101 1.20 -13.51 4.26
C LEU A 101 2.14 -13.39 3.05
N MET A 102 1.62 -12.78 1.99
CA MET A 102 2.38 -12.34 0.84
C MET A 102 2.44 -10.81 0.84
N TYR A 103 3.28 -10.24 -0.02
CA TYR A 103 3.49 -8.81 -0.16
C TYR A 103 3.52 -8.49 -1.64
N ILE A 104 2.82 -7.43 -2.01
CA ILE A 104 2.72 -6.98 -3.39
C ILE A 104 3.16 -5.53 -3.51
N HIS A 105 3.89 -5.23 -4.58
CA HIS A 105 4.45 -3.92 -4.88
C HIS A 105 3.90 -3.40 -6.20
N TRP A 106 3.67 -2.09 -6.26
CA TRP A 106 3.22 -1.42 -7.48
C TRP A 106 3.75 0.00 -7.58
N GLU A 107 3.81 0.52 -8.81
CA GLU A 107 4.36 1.84 -9.08
C GLU A 107 3.63 2.57 -10.21
N LYS A 108 3.69 3.89 -10.19
CA LYS A 108 3.23 4.76 -11.28
C LYS A 108 3.83 6.16 -11.13
N ILE A 109 4.35 6.73 -12.22
CA ILE A 109 4.55 8.18 -12.29
C ILE A 109 3.20 8.81 -12.61
N ASP A 110 2.64 9.62 -11.71
CA ASP A 110 1.33 10.26 -11.89
C ASP A 110 1.15 11.40 -10.88
N ASN A 111 0.04 12.12 -10.98
CA ASN A 111 -0.43 12.97 -9.90
C ASN A 111 -0.61 12.14 -8.61
N PRO A 112 -0.03 12.56 -7.47
CA PRO A 112 -0.04 11.76 -6.25
C PRO A 112 -1.46 11.50 -5.71
N PHE A 113 -2.39 12.44 -5.91
CA PHE A 113 -3.78 12.26 -5.46
C PHE A 113 -4.52 11.22 -6.30
N ASN A 114 -4.29 11.18 -7.61
CA ASN A 114 -4.85 10.15 -8.48
C ASN A 114 -4.29 8.78 -8.10
N PHE A 115 -2.97 8.67 -7.95
CA PHE A 115 -2.34 7.42 -7.54
C PHE A 115 -2.86 6.90 -6.19
N ALA A 116 -2.99 7.79 -5.19
CA ALA A 116 -3.51 7.44 -3.88
C ALA A 116 -4.95 6.91 -3.95
N LYS A 117 -5.81 7.62 -4.69
CA LYS A 117 -7.20 7.24 -4.88
C LYS A 117 -7.32 5.91 -5.64
N ASP A 118 -6.61 5.77 -6.75
CA ASP A 118 -6.67 4.58 -7.59
C ASP A 118 -6.15 3.34 -6.88
N SER A 119 -5.04 3.47 -6.13
CA SER A 119 -4.49 2.37 -5.33
C SER A 119 -5.48 1.93 -4.25
N PHE A 120 -6.13 2.88 -3.57
CA PHE A 120 -7.09 2.55 -2.51
C PHE A 120 -8.42 2.02 -3.05
N ASP A 121 -8.89 2.54 -4.18
CA ASP A 121 -10.07 2.01 -4.88
C ASP A 121 -9.82 0.58 -5.37
N ALA A 122 -8.62 0.27 -5.87
CA ALA A 122 -8.24 -1.10 -6.22
C ALA A 122 -8.22 -2.02 -4.99
N ALA A 123 -7.72 -1.53 -3.85
CA ALA A 123 -7.69 -2.30 -2.60
C ALA A 123 -9.10 -2.63 -2.11
N LYS A 124 -10.02 -1.65 -2.14
CA LYS A 124 -11.44 -1.87 -1.80
C LYS A 124 -12.13 -2.83 -2.77
N GLU A 125 -11.90 -2.69 -4.08
CA GLU A 125 -12.46 -3.59 -5.11
C GLU A 125 -12.02 -5.05 -4.90
N ALA A 126 -10.80 -5.27 -4.43
CA ALA A 126 -10.26 -6.59 -4.13
C ALA A 126 -10.55 -7.07 -2.68
N GLY A 127 -11.30 -6.30 -1.89
CA GLY A 127 -11.73 -6.70 -0.54
C GLY A 127 -10.63 -6.64 0.53
N LEU A 128 -9.64 -5.75 0.39
CA LEU A 128 -8.57 -5.61 1.36
C LEU A 128 -9.03 -4.89 2.67
N PHE A 129 -10.18 -4.23 2.67
CA PHE A 129 -10.69 -3.46 3.80
C PHE A 129 -12.18 -3.65 4.01
#